data_AF-Q06AB4-F1
#
_entry.id   AF-Q06AB4-F1
#
_cell.length_a   1.000
_cell.length_b   1.000
_cell.length_c   1.000
_cell.angle_alpha   90.00
_cell.angle_beta   90.00
_cell.angle_gamma   90.00
#
_symmetry.space_group_name_H-M   'P 1'
#
loop_
_entity.id
_entity.type
_entity.pdbx_description
1 polymer ?
#
loop_
_entity_poly.entity_id
_entity_poly.type
_entity_poly.pdbx_seq_one_letter_code
_entity_poly.pdbx_strand_id
1 'polypeptide(L)'
;VYARIDRRRKLPATTLLMALGMDGEDILSTFYKTVTYTRDGDNWRIPYSADRFKGMKIISDLIDADTGEVVLEAGKKLTARSAKQLAEKGLKAIKATEDDLFGSYLAEDVVNYATGEIYLEAGDEIDEKVLKTLIDTGETEINVLDIDHINIGGYIRNTLAVDKNESRQEALFDIYRVMRPGEPPTMDSAEAMFNSLFFDAERYDLSAVGRVK
;
A
#
# COMPACT_ATOMS: atom_id res chain seq x y z
N VAL A 1 -11.98 -0.05 4.24
CA VAL A 1 -12.50 -1.36 4.70
C VAL A 1 -12.74 -1.27 6.20
N TYR A 2 -13.82 -1.82 6.73
CA TYR A 2 -14.14 -1.71 8.16
C TYR A 2 -14.43 -3.09 8.75
N ALA A 3 -14.00 -3.30 9.99
CA ALA A 3 -14.34 -4.45 10.82
C ALA A 3 -15.40 -4.09 11.87
N ARG A 4 -16.11 -5.11 12.35
CA ARG A 4 -16.98 -5.03 13.53
C ARG A 4 -16.74 -6.26 14.39
N ILE A 5 -16.36 -6.04 15.64
CA ILE A 5 -16.26 -7.10 16.65
C ILE A 5 -17.61 -7.17 17.36
N ASP A 6 -18.19 -8.38 17.48
CA ASP A 6 -19.46 -8.61 18.17
C ASP A 6 -20.60 -7.67 17.69
N ARG A 7 -20.65 -7.40 16.37
CA ARG A 7 -21.61 -6.50 15.71
C ARG A 7 -21.63 -5.06 16.25
N ARG A 8 -20.60 -4.61 16.97
CA ARG A 8 -20.48 -3.27 17.54
C ARG A 8 -20.15 -2.20 16.49
N ARG A 9 -19.77 -1.00 16.96
CA ARG A 9 -19.39 0.13 16.10
C ARG A 9 -18.26 -0.28 15.14
N LYS A 10 -18.23 0.37 13.97
CA LYS A 10 -17.20 0.10 12.96
C LYS A 10 -15.84 0.57 13.47
N LEU A 11 -14.82 -0.23 13.18
CA LEU A 11 -13.41 0.12 13.27
C LEU A 11 -12.80 -0.02 11.88
N PRO A 12 -11.78 0.78 11.51
CA PRO A 12 -10.92 0.44 10.39
C PRO A 12 -10.42 -1.00 10.52
N ALA A 13 -10.35 -1.75 9.42
CA ALA A 13 -9.87 -3.12 9.48
C ALA A 13 -8.39 -3.20 9.89
N THR A 14 -7.62 -2.16 9.58
CA THR A 14 -6.20 -1.99 9.95
C THR A 14 -6.00 -1.91 11.46
N THR A 15 -6.98 -1.39 12.21
CA THR A 15 -6.94 -1.41 13.69
C THR A 15 -6.85 -2.84 14.21
N LEU A 16 -7.53 -3.79 13.59
CA LEU A 16 -7.42 -5.20 13.99
C LEU A 16 -6.04 -5.77 13.65
N LEU A 17 -5.46 -5.41 12.50
CA LEU A 17 -4.13 -5.86 12.09
C LEU A 17 -3.04 -5.30 13.01
N MET A 18 -3.14 -4.03 13.39
CA MET A 18 -2.24 -3.42 14.38
C MET A 18 -2.35 -4.08 15.74
N ALA A 19 -3.55 -4.43 16.20
CA ALA A 19 -3.73 -5.17 17.45
C ALA A 19 -3.07 -6.57 17.40
N LEU A 20 -2.98 -7.19 16.22
CA LEU A 20 -2.26 -8.44 15.97
C LEU A 20 -0.74 -8.26 15.92
N GLY A 21 -0.23 -7.03 15.98
CA GLY A 21 1.18 -6.71 16.06
C GLY A 21 1.85 -6.33 14.74
N MET A 22 1.07 -6.04 13.70
CA MET A 22 1.60 -5.51 12.43
C MET A 22 1.70 -3.98 12.52
N ASP A 23 2.79 -3.40 12.01
CA ASP A 23 2.86 -1.96 11.77
C ASP A 23 2.30 -1.58 10.38
N GLY A 24 2.39 -0.29 10.02
CA GLY A 24 1.87 0.20 8.75
C GLY A 24 2.53 -0.47 7.53
N GLU A 25 3.85 -0.64 7.56
CA GLU A 25 4.63 -1.25 6.49
C GLU A 25 4.34 -2.76 6.36
N ASP A 26 4.27 -3.48 7.48
CA ASP A 26 3.85 -4.89 7.53
C ASP A 26 2.45 -5.07 6.93
N ILE A 27 1.52 -4.18 7.27
CA ILE A 27 0.17 -4.19 6.71
C ILE A 27 0.24 -4.00 5.20
N LEU A 28 0.94 -2.98 4.71
CA LEU A 28 0.98 -2.70 3.29
C LEU A 28 1.67 -3.82 2.49
N SER A 29 2.82 -4.30 2.94
CA SER A 29 3.58 -5.38 2.29
C SER A 29 2.85 -6.73 2.31
N THR A 30 1.96 -6.96 3.28
CA THR A 30 1.11 -8.15 3.31
C THR A 30 0.05 -8.16 2.20
N PHE A 31 -0.50 -6.99 1.86
CA PHE A 31 -1.63 -6.87 0.92
C PHE A 31 -1.23 -6.40 -0.48
N TYR A 32 -0.05 -5.82 -0.63
CA TYR A 32 0.42 -5.23 -1.88
C TYR A 32 1.81 -5.75 -2.25
N LYS A 33 2.03 -5.88 -3.56
CA LYS A 33 3.38 -6.00 -4.10
C LYS A 33 4.00 -4.61 -4.20
N THR A 34 5.31 -4.59 -4.34
CA THR A 34 6.08 -3.36 -4.55
C THR A 34 6.57 -3.29 -5.99
N VAL A 35 6.61 -2.07 -6.53
CA VAL A 35 7.24 -1.71 -7.80
C VAL A 35 8.28 -0.65 -7.52
N THR A 36 9.50 -0.84 -8.02
CA THR A 36 10.58 0.12 -7.86
C THR A 36 10.63 1.06 -9.05
N TYR A 37 10.58 2.37 -8.78
CA TYR A 37 10.79 3.43 -9.76
C TYR A 37 12.22 3.93 -9.61
N THR A 38 12.96 4.00 -10.72
CA THR A 38 14.37 4.39 -10.70
C THR A 38 14.56 5.71 -11.43
N ARG A 39 15.31 6.64 -10.84
CA ARG A 39 15.61 7.92 -11.46
C ARG A 39 16.61 7.76 -12.60
N ASP A 40 16.35 8.44 -13.71
CA ASP A 40 17.18 8.46 -14.91
C ASP A 40 17.29 9.90 -15.44
N GLY A 41 18.27 10.64 -14.91
CA GLY A 41 18.44 12.06 -15.15
C GLY A 41 17.25 12.88 -14.65
N ASP A 42 16.60 13.60 -15.56
CA ASP A 42 15.38 14.39 -15.30
C ASP A 42 14.09 13.57 -15.42
N ASN A 43 14.20 12.27 -15.69
CA ASN A 43 13.06 11.37 -15.87
C ASN A 43 13.13 10.20 -14.89
N TRP A 44 12.12 9.35 -14.95
CA TRP A 44 12.01 8.12 -14.18
C TRP A 44 11.86 6.92 -15.11
N ARG A 45 12.28 5.76 -14.61
CA ARG A 45 12.15 4.46 -15.23
C ARG A 45 11.16 3.66 -14.41
N ILE A 46 10.05 3.28 -15.04
CA ILE A 46 8.98 2.48 -14.42
C ILE A 46 8.95 1.09 -15.07
N PRO A 47 8.95 0.00 -14.28
CA PRO A 47 8.81 -1.35 -14.81
C PRO A 47 7.55 -1.52 -15.67
N TYR A 48 7.73 -2.08 -16.86
CA TYR A 48 6.63 -2.37 -17.78
C TYR A 48 5.92 -3.66 -17.37
N SER A 49 4.59 -3.60 -17.29
CA SER A 49 3.75 -4.77 -17.04
C SER A 49 2.61 -4.83 -18.04
N ALA A 50 2.60 -5.84 -18.91
CA ALA A 50 1.52 -6.01 -19.88
C ALA A 50 0.15 -6.11 -19.21
N ASP A 51 0.08 -6.67 -17.99
CA ASP A 51 -1.17 -6.81 -17.24
C ASP A 51 -1.66 -5.50 -16.62
N ARG A 52 -0.75 -4.64 -16.15
CA ARG A 52 -1.09 -3.31 -15.62
C ARG A 52 -1.50 -2.36 -16.74
N PHE A 53 -0.79 -2.39 -17.86
CA PHE A 53 -0.96 -1.41 -18.92
C PHE A 53 -2.07 -1.78 -19.93
N LYS A 54 -2.50 -3.06 -19.99
CA LYS A 54 -3.56 -3.47 -20.94
C LYS A 54 -4.86 -2.71 -20.69
N GLY A 55 -5.48 -2.25 -21.77
CA GLY A 55 -6.75 -1.55 -21.77
C GLY A 55 -6.64 -0.04 -21.57
N MET A 56 -5.48 0.47 -21.14
CA MET A 56 -5.26 1.90 -20.95
C MET A 56 -5.25 2.65 -22.29
N LYS A 57 -5.80 3.86 -22.28
CA LYS A 57 -5.59 4.83 -23.36
C LYS A 57 -4.36 5.65 -23.01
N ILE A 58 -3.37 5.58 -23.87
CA ILE A 58 -2.09 6.26 -23.68
C ILE A 58 -2.28 7.75 -23.92
N ILE A 59 -1.86 8.60 -22.98
CA ILE A 59 -2.09 10.06 -23.02
C ILE A 59 -0.88 10.77 -23.63
N SER A 60 0.32 10.35 -23.25
CA SER A 60 1.63 10.76 -23.75
C SER A 60 2.32 9.57 -24.44
N ASP A 61 3.26 9.81 -25.35
CA ASP A 61 3.97 8.72 -26.03
C ASP A 61 4.59 7.74 -25.02
N LEU A 62 4.32 6.44 -25.19
CA LEU A 62 4.95 5.40 -24.41
C LEU A 62 6.34 5.16 -24.98
N ILE A 63 7.37 5.49 -24.21
CA ILE A 63 8.77 5.44 -24.63
C ILE A 63 9.49 4.32 -23.87
N ASP A 64 10.23 3.48 -24.59
CA ASP A 64 11.11 2.47 -23.97
C ASP A 64 12.26 3.16 -23.24
N ALA A 65 12.42 2.86 -21.95
CA ALA A 65 13.48 3.47 -21.14
C ALA A 65 14.89 3.03 -21.54
N ASP A 66 15.05 1.85 -22.15
CA ASP A 66 16.35 1.31 -22.54
C ASP A 66 16.82 1.86 -23.90
N THR A 67 15.89 2.08 -24.84
CA THR A 67 16.22 2.47 -26.22
C THR A 67 15.89 3.92 -26.56
N GLY A 68 14.97 4.54 -25.82
CA GLY A 68 14.41 5.86 -26.13
C GLY A 68 13.42 5.86 -27.30
N GLU A 69 13.07 4.69 -27.85
CA GLU A 69 12.12 4.58 -28.94
C GLU A 69 10.67 4.71 -28.46
N VAL A 70 9.83 5.39 -29.25
CA VAL A 70 8.39 5.42 -29.01
C VAL A 70 7.81 4.04 -29.38
N VAL A 71 7.39 3.28 -28.37
CA VAL A 71 6.80 1.95 -28.54
C VAL A 71 5.29 2.02 -28.74
N LEU A 72 4.62 3.10 -28.32
CA LEU A 72 3.23 3.38 -28.63
C LEU A 72 2.92 4.88 -28.57
N GLU A 73 2.43 5.45 -29.67
CA GLU A 73 2.05 6.87 -29.73
C GLU A 73 0.84 7.22 -28.84
N ALA A 74 0.82 8.46 -28.38
CA ALA A 74 -0.27 9.09 -27.67
C ALA A 74 -1.62 8.94 -28.38
N GLY A 75 -2.69 8.86 -27.58
CA GLY A 75 -4.07 8.71 -28.04
C GLY A 75 -4.47 7.28 -28.40
N LYS A 76 -3.51 6.36 -28.60
CA LYS A 76 -3.79 4.95 -28.90
C LYS A 76 -4.19 4.17 -27.66
N LYS A 77 -5.07 3.19 -27.84
CA LYS A 77 -5.42 2.23 -26.78
C LYS A 77 -4.45 1.07 -26.80
N LEU A 78 -3.81 0.79 -25.67
CA LEU A 78 -2.96 -0.38 -25.53
C LEU A 78 -3.84 -1.62 -25.31
N THR A 79 -4.19 -2.32 -26.38
CA THR A 79 -4.95 -3.57 -26.30
C THR A 79 -4.18 -4.66 -25.57
N ALA A 80 -4.87 -5.69 -25.05
CA ALA A 80 -4.20 -6.84 -24.42
C ALA A 80 -3.20 -7.54 -25.37
N ARG A 81 -3.50 -7.59 -26.68
CA ARG A 81 -2.59 -8.14 -27.69
C ARG A 81 -1.34 -7.29 -27.84
N SER A 82 -1.48 -5.99 -28.04
CA SER A 82 -0.33 -5.09 -28.19
C SER A 82 0.51 -5.01 -26.92
N ALA A 83 -0.11 -5.05 -25.73
CA ALA A 83 0.62 -5.07 -24.47
C ALA A 83 1.54 -6.30 -24.35
N LYS A 84 1.01 -7.49 -24.66
CA LYS A 84 1.81 -8.72 -24.70
C LYS A 84 2.92 -8.67 -25.74
N GLN A 85 2.63 -8.14 -26.93
CA GLN A 85 3.63 -8.01 -27.99
C GLN A 85 4.78 -7.09 -27.61
N LEU A 86 4.54 -6.02 -26.85
CA LEU A 86 5.61 -5.16 -26.34
C LEU A 86 6.50 -5.91 -25.35
N ALA A 87 5.91 -6.66 -24.40
CA ALA A 87 6.66 -7.50 -23.47
C ALA A 87 7.48 -8.58 -24.20
N GLU A 88 6.89 -9.26 -25.19
CA GLU A 88 7.56 -10.29 -26.01
C GLU A 88 8.72 -9.73 -26.83
N LYS A 89 8.62 -8.46 -27.26
CA LYS A 89 9.70 -7.73 -27.94
C LYS A 89 10.81 -7.26 -26.99
N GLY A 90 10.66 -7.47 -25.68
CA GLY A 90 11.67 -7.19 -24.68
C GLY A 90 11.52 -5.85 -23.97
N LEU A 91 10.38 -5.15 -24.11
CA LEU A 91 10.12 -3.93 -23.33
C LEU A 91 10.07 -4.27 -21.83
N LYS A 92 11.04 -3.76 -21.07
CA LYS A 92 11.16 -4.02 -19.62
C LYS A 92 10.75 -2.85 -18.76
N ALA A 93 10.95 -1.62 -19.25
CA ALA A 93 10.59 -0.42 -18.52
C ALA A 93 10.25 0.70 -19.48
N ILE A 94 9.44 1.62 -19.00
CA ILE A 94 9.04 2.81 -19.74
C ILE A 94 9.64 4.04 -19.08
N LYS A 95 9.92 5.04 -19.91
CA LYS A 95 10.30 6.36 -19.46
C LYS A 95 9.06 7.09 -18.95
N ALA A 96 9.20 7.72 -17.79
CA ALA A 96 8.13 8.41 -17.07
C ALA A 96 8.60 9.80 -16.64
N THR A 97 7.68 10.75 -16.61
CA THR A 97 7.91 12.08 -16.04
C THR A 97 7.56 12.08 -14.55
N GLU A 98 7.84 13.19 -13.86
CA GLU A 98 7.39 13.38 -12.48
C GLU A 98 5.85 13.33 -12.37
N ASP A 99 5.14 13.86 -13.36
CA ASP A 99 3.67 13.81 -13.42
C ASP A 99 3.12 12.37 -13.44
N ASP A 100 3.84 11.44 -14.07
CA ASP A 100 3.44 10.03 -14.15
C ASP A 100 3.57 9.30 -12.81
N LEU A 101 4.34 9.85 -11.85
CA LEU A 101 4.51 9.28 -10.52
C LEU A 101 3.37 9.68 -9.58
N PHE A 102 2.71 10.81 -9.84
CA PHE A 102 1.70 11.36 -8.94
C PHE A 102 0.51 10.42 -8.75
N GLY A 103 0.03 10.33 -7.51
CA GLY A 103 -1.05 9.42 -7.11
C GLY A 103 -0.59 7.98 -6.83
N SER A 104 0.69 7.66 -7.05
CA SER A 104 1.29 6.43 -6.53
C SER A 104 1.47 6.53 -5.01
N TYR A 105 1.66 5.41 -4.33
CA TYR A 105 1.79 5.36 -2.87
C TYR A 105 3.12 4.74 -2.45
N LEU A 106 3.81 5.34 -1.49
CA LEU A 106 5.05 4.78 -0.95
C LEU A 106 4.82 3.40 -0.33
N ALA A 107 5.75 2.48 -0.56
CA ALA A 107 5.68 1.13 0.00
C ALA A 107 6.34 1.02 1.37
N GLU A 108 7.30 1.90 1.66
CA GLU A 108 8.21 1.84 2.80
C GLU A 108 8.41 3.25 3.36
N ASP A 109 8.81 3.34 4.62
CA ASP A 109 9.17 4.60 5.25
C ASP A 109 10.43 5.20 4.63
N VAL A 110 10.45 6.53 4.48
CA VAL A 110 11.62 7.26 4.01
C VAL A 110 12.32 7.85 5.21
N VAL A 111 13.47 7.28 5.58
CA VAL A 111 14.17 7.62 6.84
C VAL A 111 15.50 8.27 6.56
N ASN A 112 15.82 9.33 7.30
CA ASN A 112 17.19 9.80 7.41
C ASN A 112 17.98 8.86 8.32
N TYR A 113 18.80 7.99 7.74
CA TYR A 113 19.60 7.02 8.50
C TYR A 113 20.65 7.66 9.44
N ALA A 114 21.01 8.93 9.25
CA ALA A 114 21.94 9.63 10.14
C ALA A 114 21.26 10.17 11.41
N THR A 115 20.00 10.61 11.31
CA THR A 115 19.25 11.20 12.44
C THR A 115 18.18 10.27 13.03
N GLY A 116 17.75 9.27 12.27
CA GLY A 116 16.58 8.43 12.59
C GLY A 116 15.24 9.13 12.37
N GLU A 117 15.24 10.31 11.75
CA GLU A 117 14.01 11.06 11.44
C GLU A 117 13.28 10.41 10.26
N ILE A 118 12.00 10.13 10.43
CA ILE A 118 11.11 9.67 9.34
C ILE A 118 10.66 10.92 8.58
N TYR A 119 11.00 11.00 7.30
CA TYR A 119 10.60 12.09 6.41
C TYR A 119 9.21 11.88 5.83
N LEU A 120 8.89 10.65 5.45
CA LEU A 120 7.65 10.23 4.82
C LEU A 120 7.30 8.83 5.32
N GLU A 121 6.01 8.55 5.46
CA GLU A 121 5.53 7.27 5.97
C GLU A 121 5.08 6.35 4.83
N ALA A 122 5.19 5.04 5.05
CA ALA A 122 4.65 4.04 4.15
C ALA A 122 3.14 4.27 3.93
N GLY A 123 2.74 4.31 2.66
CA GLY A 123 1.37 4.59 2.24
C GLY A 123 1.08 6.06 1.94
N ASP A 124 2.00 6.99 2.18
CA ASP A 124 1.88 8.37 1.72
C ASP A 124 1.71 8.44 0.20
N GLU A 125 0.86 9.37 -0.25
CA GLU A 125 0.64 9.62 -1.67
C GLU A 125 1.76 10.48 -2.23
N ILE A 126 2.34 10.07 -3.36
CA ILE A 126 3.31 10.88 -4.06
C ILE A 126 2.57 12.04 -4.73
N ASP A 127 2.70 13.22 -4.12
CA ASP A 127 2.36 14.52 -4.68
C ASP A 127 3.63 15.36 -4.95
N GLU A 128 3.49 16.60 -5.41
CA GLU A 128 4.63 17.49 -5.69
C GLU A 128 5.56 17.69 -4.48
N LYS A 129 5.00 17.77 -3.27
CA LYS A 129 5.77 18.02 -2.04
C LYS A 129 6.52 16.76 -1.60
N VAL A 130 5.83 15.62 -1.62
CA VAL A 130 6.38 14.31 -1.28
C VAL A 130 7.48 13.94 -2.27
N LEU A 131 7.23 14.10 -3.57
CA LEU A 131 8.24 13.84 -4.60
C LEU A 131 9.47 14.73 -4.43
N LYS A 132 9.28 16.03 -4.16
CA LYS A 132 10.41 16.92 -3.88
C LYS A 132 11.24 16.44 -2.69
N THR A 133 10.57 15.99 -1.62
CA THR A 133 11.25 15.47 -0.43
C THR A 133 12.06 14.21 -0.76
N LEU A 134 11.49 13.29 -1.54
CA LEU A 134 12.18 12.08 -2.04
C LEU A 134 13.40 12.41 -2.91
N ILE A 135 13.34 13.49 -3.70
CA ILE A 135 14.48 13.91 -4.53
C ILE A 135 15.57 14.55 -3.65
N ASP A 136 15.17 15.35 -2.67
CA ASP A 136 16.09 16.04 -1.75
C ASP A 136 16.83 15.07 -0.82
N THR A 137 16.33 13.83 -0.60
CA THR A 137 17.08 12.78 0.11
C THR A 137 18.28 12.26 -0.69
N GLY A 138 18.27 12.45 -2.02
CA GLY A 138 19.28 11.91 -2.94
C GLY A 138 19.05 10.46 -3.34
N GLU A 139 17.95 9.84 -2.91
CA GLU A 139 17.59 8.47 -3.30
C GLU A 139 17.25 8.41 -4.80
N THR A 140 17.84 7.42 -5.49
CA THR A 140 17.59 7.20 -6.92
C THR A 140 16.54 6.12 -7.17
N GLU A 141 16.10 5.42 -6.14
CA GLU A 141 15.08 4.39 -6.22
C GLU A 141 13.97 4.70 -5.22
N ILE A 142 12.71 4.58 -5.68
CA ILE A 142 11.53 4.75 -4.85
C ILE A 142 10.69 3.49 -4.98
N ASN A 143 10.41 2.86 -3.85
CA ASN A 143 9.53 1.71 -3.78
C ASN A 143 8.08 2.18 -3.59
N VAL A 144 7.21 1.81 -4.53
CA VAL A 144 5.78 2.15 -4.49
C VAL A 144 4.90 0.91 -4.46
N LEU A 145 3.73 1.02 -3.85
CA LEU A 145 2.72 -0.04 -3.86
C LEU A 145 2.22 -0.27 -5.28
N ASP A 146 2.10 -1.54 -5.69
CA ASP A 146 1.57 -1.96 -6.99
C ASP A 146 0.03 -1.79 -7.06
N ILE A 147 -0.43 -0.56 -6.91
CA ILE A 147 -1.83 -0.14 -6.98
C ILE A 147 -2.03 0.55 -8.34
N ASP A 148 -2.91 0.01 -9.17
CA ASP A 148 -3.20 0.53 -10.51
C ASP A 148 -4.62 1.12 -10.64
N HIS A 149 -5.41 1.09 -9.54
CA HIS A 149 -6.81 1.54 -9.45
C HIS A 149 -7.79 0.87 -10.44
N ILE A 150 -7.34 -0.15 -11.18
CA ILE A 150 -8.14 -0.87 -12.18
C ILE A 150 -8.29 -2.33 -11.74
N ASN A 151 -7.17 -3.03 -11.60
CA ASN A 151 -7.10 -4.43 -11.19
C ASN A 151 -6.78 -4.55 -9.69
N ILE A 152 -5.91 -3.67 -9.19
CA ILE A 152 -5.46 -3.64 -7.80
C ILE A 152 -5.85 -2.28 -7.22
N GLY A 153 -6.85 -2.29 -6.34
CA GLY A 153 -7.31 -1.10 -5.63
C GLY A 153 -6.57 -0.86 -4.32
N GLY A 154 -6.35 0.41 -3.98
CA GLY A 154 -5.74 0.84 -2.71
C GLY A 154 -6.66 0.69 -1.49
N TYR A 155 -7.46 -0.36 -1.37
CA TYR A 155 -8.47 -0.50 -0.31
C TYR A 155 -7.89 -0.57 1.10
N ILE A 156 -6.83 -1.36 1.31
CA ILE A 156 -6.16 -1.47 2.62
C ILE A 156 -5.34 -0.21 2.89
N ARG A 157 -4.60 0.30 1.91
CA ARG A 157 -3.91 1.61 2.02
C ARG A 157 -4.85 2.73 2.43
N ASN A 158 -6.00 2.87 1.76
CA ASN A 158 -7.00 3.90 2.09
C ASN A 158 -7.67 3.65 3.44
N THR A 159 -7.66 2.41 3.93
CA THR A 159 -8.15 2.09 5.28
C THR A 159 -7.13 2.52 6.33
N LEU A 160 -5.85 2.26 6.08
CA LEU A 160 -4.74 2.64 6.95
C LEU A 160 -4.68 4.17 7.07
N ALA A 161 -4.77 4.88 5.94
CA ALA A 161 -4.73 6.36 5.91
C ALA A 161 -5.88 7.06 6.67
N VAL A 162 -7.00 6.37 6.96
CA VAL A 162 -8.10 6.92 7.78
C VAL A 162 -8.14 6.33 9.19
N ASP A 163 -7.28 5.36 9.47
CA ASP A 163 -7.08 4.84 10.81
C ASP A 163 -6.36 5.89 11.66
N LYS A 164 -6.78 6.04 12.91
CA LYS A 164 -6.19 7.01 13.84
C LYS A 164 -5.20 6.37 14.80
N ASN A 165 -5.06 5.06 14.72
CA ASN A 165 -4.12 4.31 15.54
C ASN A 165 -2.81 4.22 14.77
N GLU A 166 -1.71 4.48 15.45
CA GLU A 166 -0.34 4.40 14.88
C GLU A 166 0.46 3.26 15.54
N SER A 167 -0.13 2.57 16.52
CA SER A 167 0.53 1.48 17.24
C SER A 167 -0.42 0.38 17.69
N ARG A 168 0.16 -0.79 17.99
CA ARG A 168 -0.55 -1.91 18.62
C ARG A 168 -1.28 -1.49 19.90
N GLN A 169 -0.64 -0.67 20.74
CA GLN A 169 -1.23 -0.23 22.00
C GLN A 169 -2.48 0.61 21.76
N GLU A 170 -2.42 1.58 20.86
CA GLU A 170 -3.57 2.43 20.52
C GLU A 170 -4.70 1.62 19.92
N ALA A 171 -4.38 0.72 19.00
CA ALA A 171 -5.35 -0.20 18.40
C ALA A 171 -6.06 -1.07 19.44
N LEU A 172 -5.32 -1.67 20.37
CA LEU A 172 -5.88 -2.43 21.49
C LEU A 172 -6.77 -1.55 22.37
N PHE A 173 -6.36 -0.31 22.63
CA PHE A 173 -7.15 0.64 23.42
C PHE A 173 -8.44 1.06 22.71
N ASP A 174 -8.44 1.28 21.39
CA ASP A 174 -9.66 1.60 20.65
C ASP A 174 -10.62 0.41 20.60
N ILE A 175 -10.10 -0.80 20.35
CA ILE A 175 -10.87 -2.04 20.46
C ILE A 175 -11.47 -2.18 21.88
N TYR A 176 -10.70 -1.90 22.92
CA TYR A 176 -11.21 -1.92 24.30
C TYR A 176 -12.36 -0.93 24.51
N ARG A 177 -12.22 0.32 24.05
CA ARG A 177 -13.27 1.36 24.17
C ARG A 177 -14.54 1.01 23.38
N VAL A 178 -14.44 0.24 22.31
CA VAL A 178 -15.61 -0.28 21.55
C VAL A 178 -16.35 -1.34 22.36
N MET A 179 -15.61 -2.26 22.97
CA MET A 179 -16.17 -3.40 23.70
C MET A 179 -16.69 -2.99 25.08
N ARG A 180 -15.98 -2.08 25.76
CA ARG A 180 -16.28 -1.59 27.11
C ARG A 180 -16.28 -0.05 27.16
N PRO A 181 -17.36 0.59 26.67
CA PRO A 181 -17.45 2.03 26.66
C PRO A 181 -17.49 2.58 28.09
N GLY A 182 -16.64 3.56 28.39
CA GLY A 182 -16.59 4.24 29.69
C GLY A 182 -15.55 3.69 30.68
N GLU A 183 -14.94 2.53 30.40
CA GLU A 183 -13.82 2.01 31.18
C GLU A 183 -12.48 2.46 30.55
N PRO A 184 -11.57 3.11 31.30
CA PRO A 184 -10.26 3.47 30.77
C PRO A 184 -9.42 2.19 30.56
N PRO A 185 -8.82 1.98 29.37
CA PRO A 185 -7.97 0.83 29.13
C PRO A 185 -6.61 0.99 29.81
N THR A 186 -6.11 -0.11 30.38
CA THR A 186 -4.68 -0.35 30.61
C THR A 186 -4.16 -1.33 29.56
N MET A 187 -2.83 -1.39 29.35
CA MET A 187 -2.24 -2.34 28.40
C MET A 187 -2.66 -3.78 28.73
N ASP A 188 -2.47 -4.21 29.98
CA ASP A 188 -2.82 -5.55 30.44
C ASP A 188 -4.31 -5.86 30.24
N SER A 189 -5.21 -4.95 30.60
CA SER A 189 -6.65 -5.17 30.45
C SER A 189 -7.09 -5.24 28.98
N ALA A 190 -6.48 -4.41 28.12
CA ALA A 190 -6.80 -4.37 26.70
C ALA A 190 -6.30 -5.63 25.98
N GLU A 191 -5.06 -6.05 26.28
CA GLU A 191 -4.45 -7.25 25.74
C GLU A 191 -5.16 -8.52 26.23
N ALA A 192 -5.49 -8.62 27.51
CA ALA A 192 -6.25 -9.76 28.04
C ALA A 192 -7.64 -9.87 27.38
N MET A 193 -8.33 -8.75 27.18
CA MET A 193 -9.62 -8.74 26.49
C MET A 193 -9.48 -9.16 25.03
N PHE A 194 -8.50 -8.63 24.31
CA PHE A 194 -8.28 -8.98 22.91
C PHE A 194 -7.96 -10.47 22.74
N ASN A 195 -7.08 -11.02 23.58
CA ASN A 195 -6.78 -12.45 23.61
C ASN A 195 -8.02 -13.30 23.90
N SER A 196 -8.81 -12.89 24.89
CA SER A 196 -10.07 -13.56 25.25
C SER A 196 -11.11 -13.58 24.13
N LEU A 197 -11.04 -12.67 23.14
CA LEU A 197 -12.02 -12.59 22.05
C LEU A 197 -11.75 -13.59 20.92
N PHE A 198 -10.47 -13.86 20.62
CA PHE A 198 -10.08 -14.57 19.40
C PHE A 198 -9.16 -15.77 19.64
N PHE A 199 -8.44 -15.81 20.77
CA PHE A 199 -7.33 -16.74 20.98
C PHE A 199 -7.48 -17.62 22.23
N ASP A 200 -8.52 -17.36 23.04
CA ASP A 200 -8.89 -18.23 24.16
C ASP A 200 -9.81 -19.36 23.67
N ALA A 201 -9.30 -20.59 23.69
CA ALA A 201 -10.01 -21.78 23.23
C ALA A 201 -11.25 -22.13 24.08
N GLU A 202 -11.35 -21.66 25.33
CA GLU A 202 -12.56 -21.83 26.14
C GLU A 202 -13.67 -20.86 25.71
N ARG A 203 -13.32 -19.75 25.05
CA ARG A 203 -14.25 -18.68 24.67
C ARG A 203 -14.53 -18.60 23.18
N TYR A 204 -13.63 -19.11 22.35
CA TYR A 204 -13.74 -19.08 20.90
C TYR A 204 -13.40 -20.45 20.29
N ASP A 205 -14.41 -21.13 19.74
CA ASP A 205 -14.24 -22.37 18.99
C ASP A 205 -14.99 -22.31 17.66
N LEU A 206 -14.26 -22.48 16.56
CA LEU A 206 -14.86 -22.60 15.22
C LEU A 206 -15.56 -23.95 15.04
N SER A 207 -15.35 -24.93 15.93
CA SER A 207 -15.66 -26.35 15.76
C SER A 207 -14.98 -26.96 14.53
N ALA A 208 -15.03 -28.28 14.39
CA ALA A 208 -14.56 -28.95 13.17
C ALA A 208 -15.29 -28.45 11.92
N VAL A 209 -16.60 -28.19 12.02
CA VAL A 209 -17.43 -27.76 10.89
C VAL A 209 -17.08 -26.34 10.47
N GLY A 210 -16.88 -25.40 11.41
CA GLY A 210 -16.54 -24.02 11.06
C GLY A 210 -15.10 -23.85 10.61
N ARG A 211 -14.16 -24.70 11.06
CA ARG A 211 -12.76 -24.68 10.59
C ARG A 211 -12.58 -25.20 9.16
N VAL A 212 -13.44 -26.12 8.72
CA VAL A 212 -13.39 -26.71 7.37
C VAL A 212 -14.00 -25.79 6.30
N LYS A 213 -14.93 -24.92 6.69
CA LYS A 213 -15.57 -23.97 5.77
C LYS A 213 -14.66 -22.81 5.43
#